data_AF-A0A962SBN3-F1
#
_entry.id   AF-A0A962SBN3-F1
#
_cell.length_a   1.000
_cell.length_b   1.000
_cell.length_c   1.000
_cell.angle_alpha   90.00
_cell.angle_beta   90.00
_cell.angle_gamma   90.00
#
_symmetry.space_group_name_H-M   'P 1'
#
loop_
_entity.id
_entity.type
_entity.pdbx_description
1 polymer ?
#
loop_
_entity_poly.entity_id
_entity_poly.type
_entity_poly.pdbx_seq_one_letter_code
_entity_poly.pdbx_strand_id
1 'polypeptide(L)'
;MDRLREFPEREQTISRLVKEYQSLSGDIDRHKKNRRDIELDLQRLQEKIVAAEAVPDTTALRDKIKLARKAGDLDRQCRELAAALADKKRHAGQAVSALTLWHGEPQAALTLAVPQRDTIKRFEKDFAGLAQKQQILTENQWQISQEIEQTETSVRLVKQGITLPSEQQLQETRAERDQAWSLIRQSWLDGRDVSEQAGQLDPARPLPQAFEERLSLADRIADQLRREAGEVTRLEQLDGSLKVSQRKLDECAIEVDACEQQRLQLQTEWQALWAISGIEPLPPAEMSVWLEDLEKVRRLAEDVESLQSQLALQERQRAGLIESLTDALPERQGDSETLLEPLLLSAESRLEKLDSAARTLATMQSRLDEFSDRLHKVTVELSEAEAAEKQWSKAWQEAVAGSGLDEYHDPGQAMQQLAQIVQAFERRDDLLDLRTRVVVLEQDLAAFGQLHGKLAETLPPGEAGQSTEQQLEAWHKALALQQARLLQREQFRKDLDGYQTQLSSLQGAFKLAESTLQALLKEARTNDPQALDGIEKRAAELAGLRERLVRCETDILNEGGGEDLA
;
A
#
# COMPACT_ATOMS: atom_id res chain seq x y z
N MET A 1 64.99 15.27 55.68
CA MET A 1 64.11 16.36 55.21
C MET A 1 63.75 16.21 53.73
N ASP A 2 64.59 15.60 52.88
CA ASP A 2 64.27 15.45 51.44
C ASP A 2 63.17 14.42 51.09
N ARG A 3 62.87 13.45 51.97
CA ARG A 3 61.75 12.50 51.76
C ARG A 3 60.34 13.10 51.95
N LEU A 4 60.23 14.34 52.43
CA LEU A 4 58.95 15.00 52.71
C LEU A 4 58.36 15.74 51.48
N ARG A 5 59.16 16.04 50.45
CA ARG A 5 58.69 16.76 49.25
C ARG A 5 58.14 15.84 48.14
N GLU A 6 58.53 14.57 48.12
CA GLU A 6 58.09 13.60 47.11
C GLU A 6 56.74 12.91 47.45
N PHE A 7 56.23 13.10 48.67
CA PHE A 7 55.02 12.44 49.16
C PHE A 7 53.71 12.90 48.45
N PRO A 8 53.48 14.20 48.17
CA PRO A 8 52.25 14.65 47.51
C PRO A 8 52.16 14.22 46.03
N GLU A 9 53.29 14.16 45.32
CA GLU A 9 53.33 13.71 43.91
C GLU A 9 53.06 12.20 43.79
N ARG A 10 53.56 11.41 44.76
CA ARG A 10 53.27 9.97 44.86
C ARG A 10 51.82 9.71 45.28
N GLU A 11 51.27 10.50 46.19
CA GLU A 11 49.84 10.42 46.57
C GLU A 11 48.92 10.65 45.38
N GLN A 12 49.19 11.67 44.55
CA GLN A 12 48.41 11.93 43.34
C GLN A 12 48.50 10.80 42.32
N THR A 13 49.70 10.21 42.16
CA THR A 13 49.94 9.08 41.24
C THR A 13 49.21 7.82 41.70
N ILE A 14 49.27 7.49 43.00
CA ILE A 14 48.58 6.35 43.61
C ILE A 14 47.05 6.55 43.57
N SER A 15 46.55 7.75 43.89
CA SER A 15 45.12 8.08 43.79
C SER A 15 44.57 7.93 42.37
N ARG A 16 45.35 8.35 41.36
CA ARG A 16 44.99 8.20 39.94
C ARG A 16 44.93 6.72 39.55
N LEU A 17 45.95 5.93 39.91
CA LEU A 17 45.98 4.50 39.61
C LEU A 17 44.82 3.73 40.26
N VAL A 18 44.38 4.11 41.47
CA VAL A 18 43.20 3.47 42.10
C VAL A 18 41.91 3.77 41.34
N LYS A 19 41.72 5.01 40.87
CA LYS A 19 40.56 5.37 40.03
C LYS A 19 40.58 4.64 38.69
N GLU A 20 41.75 4.52 38.07
CA GLU A 20 41.95 3.76 36.83
C GLU A 20 41.64 2.26 37.04
N TYR A 21 42.02 1.67 38.18
CA TYR A 21 41.67 0.29 38.54
C TYR A 21 40.17 0.07 38.71
N GLN A 22 39.48 0.97 39.41
CA GLN A 22 38.02 0.87 39.59
C GLN A 22 37.27 0.94 38.24
N SER A 23 37.75 1.76 37.30
CA SER A 23 37.22 1.81 35.94
C SER A 23 37.52 0.52 35.18
N LEU A 24 38.77 0.07 35.15
CA LEU A 24 39.19 -1.14 34.42
C LEU A 24 38.52 -2.41 34.96
N SER A 25 38.43 -2.56 36.28
CA SER A 25 37.75 -3.67 36.93
C SER A 25 36.25 -3.67 36.59
N GLY A 26 35.60 -2.51 36.62
CA GLY A 26 34.21 -2.34 36.20
C GLY A 26 33.98 -2.64 34.72
N ASP A 27 34.90 -2.23 33.84
CA ASP A 27 34.84 -2.51 32.40
C ASP A 27 35.04 -3.99 32.10
N ILE A 28 36.01 -4.66 32.75
CA ILE A 28 36.23 -6.11 32.64
C ILE A 28 34.98 -6.90 33.06
N ASP A 29 34.38 -6.56 34.20
CA ASP A 29 33.16 -7.23 34.67
C ASP A 29 31.98 -6.99 33.72
N ARG A 30 31.87 -5.78 33.17
CA ARG A 30 30.86 -5.44 32.15
C ARG A 30 31.07 -6.24 30.86
N HIS A 31 32.29 -6.30 30.32
CA HIS A 31 32.57 -7.09 29.11
C HIS A 31 32.40 -8.60 29.36
N LYS A 32 32.80 -9.13 30.53
CA LYS A 32 32.53 -10.53 30.92
C LYS A 32 31.04 -10.85 30.98
N LYS A 33 30.24 -9.97 31.56
CA LYS A 33 28.77 -10.14 31.60
C LYS A 33 28.18 -10.10 30.19
N ASN A 34 28.53 -9.09 29.39
CA ASN A 34 28.07 -8.96 28.01
C ASN A 34 28.44 -10.18 27.16
N ARG A 35 29.66 -10.72 27.32
CA ARG A 35 30.11 -11.93 26.62
C ARG A 35 29.23 -13.13 26.95
N ARG A 36 28.96 -13.38 28.24
CA ARG A 36 28.08 -14.47 28.69
C ARG A 36 26.66 -14.32 28.15
N ASP A 37 26.11 -13.10 28.16
CA ASP A 37 24.77 -12.85 27.65
C ASP A 37 24.69 -13.14 26.13
N ILE A 38 25.69 -12.73 25.35
CA ILE A 38 25.78 -13.02 23.91
C ILE A 38 25.99 -14.52 23.63
N GLU A 39 26.84 -15.20 24.41
CA GLU A 39 27.06 -16.66 24.29
C GLU A 39 25.75 -17.45 24.50
N LEU A 40 24.95 -17.06 25.51
CA LEU A 40 23.65 -17.68 25.79
C LEU A 40 22.64 -17.44 24.65
N ASP A 41 22.61 -16.23 24.09
CA ASP A 41 21.71 -15.90 22.98
C ASP A 41 22.11 -16.62 21.68
N LEU A 42 23.42 -16.79 21.43
CA LEU A 42 23.93 -17.62 20.33
C LEU A 42 23.52 -19.08 20.47
N GLN A 43 23.67 -19.66 21.67
CA GLN A 43 23.26 -21.05 21.92
C GLN A 43 21.75 -21.23 21.70
N ARG A 44 20.92 -20.32 22.20
CA ARG A 44 19.46 -20.35 21.98
C ARG A 44 19.08 -20.23 20.51
N LEU A 45 19.81 -19.44 19.72
CA LEU A 45 19.58 -19.31 18.28
C LEU A 45 20.02 -20.55 17.52
N GLN A 46 21.17 -21.14 17.87
CA GLN A 46 21.64 -22.38 17.29
C GLN A 46 20.67 -23.54 17.56
N GLU A 47 20.16 -23.67 18.78
CA GLU A 47 19.13 -24.66 19.12
C GLU A 47 17.85 -24.48 18.28
N LYS A 48 17.41 -23.23 18.05
CA LYS A 48 16.26 -22.93 17.19
C LYS A 48 16.50 -23.25 15.71
N ILE A 49 17.71 -23.04 15.20
CA ILE A 49 18.07 -23.38 13.82
C ILE A 49 18.15 -24.89 13.64
N VAL A 50 18.73 -25.62 14.60
CA VAL A 50 18.81 -27.09 14.57
C VAL A 50 17.43 -27.73 14.72
N ALA A 51 16.55 -27.14 15.53
CA ALA A 51 15.17 -27.58 15.68
C ALA A 51 14.29 -27.28 14.46
N ALA A 52 14.69 -26.34 13.61
CA ALA A 52 13.98 -26.04 12.37
C ALA A 52 14.38 -27.07 11.30
N GLU A 53 13.39 -27.74 10.72
CA GLU A 53 13.60 -28.70 9.63
C GLU A 53 14.25 -28.02 8.42
N ALA A 54 15.13 -28.74 7.74
CA ALA A 54 15.76 -28.28 6.50
C ALA A 54 14.69 -28.03 5.45
N VAL A 55 14.62 -26.78 4.96
CA VAL A 55 13.64 -26.40 3.93
C VAL A 55 14.09 -26.99 2.58
N PRO A 56 13.29 -27.86 1.94
CA PRO A 56 13.62 -28.40 0.63
C PRO A 56 13.61 -27.30 -0.46
N ASP A 57 14.31 -27.56 -1.56
CA ASP A 57 14.36 -26.64 -2.69
C ASP A 57 12.95 -26.42 -3.31
N THR A 58 12.52 -25.15 -3.34
CA THR A 58 11.20 -24.75 -3.83
C THR A 58 11.17 -24.41 -5.33
N THR A 59 12.31 -24.41 -6.01
CA THR A 59 12.41 -24.04 -7.44
C THR A 59 11.54 -24.91 -8.34
N ALA A 60 11.65 -26.23 -8.21
CA ALA A 60 10.88 -27.18 -9.02
C ALA A 60 9.36 -27.04 -8.81
N LEU A 61 8.90 -26.84 -7.57
CA LEU A 61 7.48 -26.62 -7.26
C LEU A 61 6.99 -25.30 -7.86
N ARG A 62 7.78 -24.22 -7.74
CA ARG A 62 7.43 -22.90 -8.29
C ARG A 62 7.30 -22.93 -9.82
N ASP A 63 8.18 -23.64 -10.51
CA ASP A 63 8.12 -23.74 -11.97
C ASP A 63 6.94 -24.56 -12.45
N LYS A 64 6.61 -25.66 -11.76
CA LYS A 64 5.40 -26.46 -12.04
C LYS A 64 4.11 -25.65 -11.81
N ILE A 65 4.02 -24.88 -10.72
CA ILE A 65 2.89 -23.97 -10.46
C ILE A 65 2.75 -22.93 -11.57
N LYS A 66 3.85 -22.31 -12.01
CA LYS A 66 3.84 -21.34 -13.13
C LYS A 66 3.34 -21.98 -14.42
N LEU A 67 3.77 -23.20 -14.72
CA LEU A 67 3.39 -23.93 -15.93
C LEU A 67 1.88 -24.24 -15.93
N ALA A 68 1.36 -24.69 -14.79
CA ALA A 68 -0.07 -24.93 -14.60
C ALA A 68 -0.91 -23.63 -14.66
N ARG A 69 -0.46 -22.53 -14.04
CA ARG A 69 -1.14 -21.22 -14.14
C ARG A 69 -1.13 -20.65 -15.56
N LYS A 70 -0.07 -20.86 -16.34
CA LYS A 70 -0.01 -20.45 -17.76
C LYS A 70 -1.01 -21.20 -18.64
N ALA A 71 -1.38 -22.42 -18.28
CA ALA A 71 -2.38 -23.20 -19.01
C ALA A 71 -3.82 -22.68 -18.82
N GLY A 72 -4.05 -21.85 -17.80
CA GLY A 72 -5.37 -21.31 -17.48
C GLY A 72 -6.29 -22.34 -16.79
N ASP A 73 -7.59 -22.05 -16.79
CA ASP A 73 -8.61 -22.90 -16.15
C ASP A 73 -9.00 -24.08 -17.04
N LEU A 74 -8.13 -25.10 -17.06
CA LEU A 74 -8.35 -26.33 -17.83
C LEU A 74 -9.56 -27.13 -17.33
N ASP A 75 -9.88 -27.06 -16.03
CA ASP A 75 -11.04 -27.75 -15.44
C ASP A 75 -12.35 -27.22 -16.01
N ARG A 76 -12.46 -25.89 -16.12
CA ARG A 76 -13.62 -25.25 -16.74
C ARG A 76 -13.66 -25.49 -18.25
N GLN A 77 -12.53 -25.37 -18.95
CA GLN A 77 -12.47 -25.62 -20.39
C GLN A 77 -12.88 -27.06 -20.75
N CYS A 78 -12.41 -28.06 -20.01
CA CYS A 78 -12.82 -29.45 -20.21
C CYS A 78 -14.33 -29.63 -19.96
N ARG A 79 -14.89 -29.01 -18.90
CA ARG A 79 -16.34 -29.07 -18.62
C ARG A 79 -17.17 -28.40 -19.71
N GLU A 80 -16.76 -27.23 -20.19
CA GLU A 80 -17.45 -26.51 -21.27
C GLU A 80 -17.40 -27.30 -22.59
N LEU A 81 -16.24 -27.86 -22.94
CA LEU A 81 -16.08 -28.73 -24.12
C LEU A 81 -16.90 -30.02 -23.99
N ALA A 82 -16.92 -30.65 -22.82
CA ALA A 82 -17.72 -31.86 -22.58
C ALA A 82 -19.23 -31.58 -22.69
N ALA A 83 -19.69 -30.44 -22.17
CA ALA A 83 -21.08 -30.02 -22.32
C ALA A 83 -21.43 -29.73 -23.78
N ALA A 84 -20.60 -28.96 -24.49
CA ALA A 84 -20.77 -28.68 -25.92
C ALA A 84 -20.77 -29.97 -26.77
N LEU A 85 -19.89 -30.92 -26.43
CA LEU A 85 -19.84 -32.23 -27.07
C LEU A 85 -21.13 -33.04 -26.83
N ALA A 86 -21.64 -33.06 -25.59
CA ALA A 86 -22.89 -33.75 -25.27
C ALA A 86 -24.08 -33.15 -26.02
N ASP A 87 -24.16 -31.82 -26.10
CA ASP A 87 -25.18 -31.13 -26.88
C ASP A 87 -25.08 -31.41 -28.38
N LYS A 88 -23.86 -31.37 -28.94
CA LYS A 88 -23.64 -31.69 -30.36
C LYS A 88 -23.94 -33.16 -30.67
N LYS A 89 -23.58 -34.11 -29.80
CA LYS A 89 -23.96 -35.52 -29.93
C LYS A 89 -25.48 -35.70 -29.91
N ARG A 90 -26.18 -35.01 -29.02
CA ARG A 90 -27.64 -35.03 -28.97
C ARG A 90 -28.26 -34.49 -30.26
N HIS A 91 -27.78 -33.36 -30.77
CA HIS A 91 -28.26 -32.80 -32.04
C HIS A 91 -27.93 -33.71 -33.24
N ALA A 92 -26.75 -34.32 -33.27
CA ALA A 92 -26.38 -35.28 -34.30
C ALA A 92 -27.30 -36.50 -34.27
N GLY A 93 -27.58 -37.07 -33.09
CA GLY A 93 -28.52 -38.19 -32.93
C GLY A 93 -29.95 -37.83 -33.36
N GLN A 94 -30.42 -36.63 -33.03
CA GLN A 94 -31.73 -36.13 -33.49
C GLN A 94 -31.78 -35.97 -35.01
N ALA A 95 -30.73 -35.39 -35.61
CA ALA A 95 -30.65 -35.21 -37.06
C ALA A 95 -30.56 -36.56 -37.80
N VAL A 96 -29.86 -37.55 -37.23
CA VAL A 96 -29.87 -38.92 -37.76
C VAL A 96 -31.26 -39.56 -37.64
N SER A 97 -31.96 -39.40 -36.51
CA SER A 97 -33.31 -39.94 -36.38
C SER A 97 -34.32 -39.32 -37.35
N ALA A 98 -34.03 -38.12 -37.88
CA ALA A 98 -34.83 -37.46 -38.90
C ALA A 98 -34.51 -37.94 -40.33
N LEU A 99 -33.37 -38.62 -40.55
CA LEU A 99 -33.04 -39.23 -41.85
C LEU A 99 -33.88 -40.49 -42.06
N THR A 100 -34.91 -40.39 -42.90
CA THR A 100 -35.90 -41.47 -43.11
C THR A 100 -35.32 -42.74 -43.76
N LEU A 101 -34.34 -42.60 -44.65
CA LEU A 101 -33.79 -43.70 -45.45
C LEU A 101 -32.53 -44.35 -44.85
N TRP A 102 -32.00 -43.83 -43.75
CA TRP A 102 -30.74 -44.31 -43.21
C TRP A 102 -30.73 -44.24 -41.68
N HIS A 103 -30.31 -45.33 -41.05
CA HIS A 103 -30.23 -45.48 -39.60
C HIS A 103 -28.82 -45.95 -39.24
N GLY A 104 -28.15 -45.24 -38.35
CA GLY A 104 -26.79 -45.57 -37.94
C GLY A 104 -26.21 -44.61 -36.91
N GLU A 105 -24.94 -44.78 -36.56
CA GLU A 105 -24.19 -43.83 -35.74
C GLU A 105 -23.82 -42.60 -36.58
N PRO A 106 -23.93 -41.35 -36.07
CA PRO A 106 -23.62 -40.14 -36.84
C PRO A 106 -22.26 -40.18 -37.57
N GLN A 107 -21.24 -40.80 -36.98
CA GLN A 107 -19.91 -40.97 -37.58
C GLN A 107 -19.92 -41.83 -38.84
N ALA A 108 -20.79 -42.85 -38.91
CA ALA A 108 -20.92 -43.70 -40.10
C ALA A 108 -21.45 -42.92 -41.31
N ALA A 109 -22.13 -41.79 -41.11
CA ALA A 109 -22.60 -40.91 -42.19
C ALA A 109 -21.44 -40.27 -42.97
N LEU A 110 -20.28 -40.06 -42.34
CA LEU A 110 -19.08 -39.50 -42.98
C LEU A 110 -18.52 -40.43 -44.05
N THR A 111 -18.59 -41.74 -43.82
CA THR A 111 -18.08 -42.78 -44.72
C THR A 111 -19.12 -43.31 -45.71
N LEU A 112 -20.38 -42.89 -45.59
CA LEU A 112 -21.47 -43.37 -46.45
C LEU A 112 -21.24 -42.92 -47.91
N ALA A 113 -21.01 -43.85 -48.82
CA ALA A 113 -20.89 -43.51 -50.23
C ALA A 113 -22.27 -43.15 -50.79
N VAL A 114 -22.47 -41.91 -51.24
CA VAL A 114 -23.71 -41.45 -51.90
C VAL A 114 -23.39 -40.80 -53.24
N PRO A 115 -24.31 -40.84 -54.23
CA PRO A 115 -24.12 -40.16 -55.50
C PRO A 115 -23.89 -38.65 -55.33
N GLN A 116 -23.17 -38.04 -56.27
CA GLN A 116 -22.92 -36.60 -56.23
C GLN A 116 -24.19 -35.80 -56.51
N ARG A 117 -24.29 -34.60 -55.93
CA ARG A 117 -25.42 -33.67 -56.14
C ARG A 117 -25.69 -33.38 -57.61
N ASP A 118 -24.64 -33.22 -58.41
CA ASP A 118 -24.79 -32.94 -59.84
C ASP A 118 -25.37 -34.13 -60.60
N THR A 119 -25.03 -35.36 -60.17
CA THR A 119 -25.64 -36.58 -60.70
C THR A 119 -27.13 -36.61 -60.38
N ILE A 120 -27.53 -36.34 -59.13
CA ILE A 120 -28.95 -36.30 -58.74
C ILE A 120 -29.72 -35.24 -59.54
N LYS A 121 -29.17 -34.03 -59.68
CA LYS A 121 -29.78 -32.96 -60.50
C LYS A 121 -29.92 -33.33 -61.96
N ARG A 122 -28.98 -34.10 -62.52
CA ARG A 122 -29.10 -34.64 -63.89
C ARG A 122 -30.31 -35.58 -63.98
N PHE A 123 -30.39 -36.56 -63.09
CA PHE A 123 -31.55 -37.47 -63.05
C PHE A 123 -32.86 -36.73 -62.81
N GLU A 124 -32.90 -35.72 -61.94
CA GLU A 124 -34.09 -34.89 -61.73
C GLU A 124 -34.57 -34.22 -63.03
N LYS A 125 -33.65 -33.65 -63.81
CA LYS A 125 -33.96 -33.07 -65.13
C LYS A 125 -34.41 -34.12 -66.14
N ASP A 126 -33.76 -35.27 -66.17
CA ASP A 126 -34.07 -36.35 -67.12
C ASP A 126 -35.46 -36.95 -66.83
N PHE A 127 -35.78 -37.20 -65.56
CA PHE A 127 -37.11 -37.65 -65.13
C PHE A 127 -38.19 -36.59 -65.41
N ALA A 128 -37.92 -35.31 -65.13
CA ALA A 128 -38.85 -34.23 -65.42
C ALA A 128 -39.09 -34.06 -66.93
N GLY A 129 -38.05 -34.19 -67.75
CA GLY A 129 -38.14 -34.15 -69.21
C GLY A 129 -38.96 -35.31 -69.78
N LEU A 130 -38.76 -36.53 -69.28
CA LEU A 130 -39.58 -37.69 -69.66
C LEU A 130 -41.04 -37.54 -69.22
N ALA A 131 -41.30 -37.05 -68.00
CA ALA A 131 -42.65 -36.80 -67.52
C ALA A 131 -43.38 -35.75 -68.38
N GLN A 132 -42.69 -34.66 -68.76
CA GLN A 132 -43.24 -33.65 -69.66
C GLN A 132 -43.52 -34.23 -71.06
N LYS A 133 -42.59 -35.03 -71.61
CA LYS A 133 -42.79 -35.70 -72.90
C LYS A 133 -44.00 -36.64 -72.85
N GLN A 134 -44.13 -37.44 -71.80
CA GLN A 134 -45.27 -38.34 -71.60
C GLN A 134 -46.59 -37.57 -71.51
N GLN A 135 -46.62 -36.42 -70.82
CA GLN A 135 -47.81 -35.57 -70.74
C GLN A 135 -48.21 -35.04 -72.13
N ILE A 136 -47.26 -34.53 -72.91
CA ILE A 136 -47.50 -34.03 -74.28
C ILE A 136 -48.02 -35.15 -75.19
N LEU A 137 -47.41 -36.34 -75.12
CA LEU A 137 -47.85 -37.49 -75.93
C LEU A 137 -49.25 -37.96 -75.54
N THR A 138 -49.58 -37.96 -74.25
CA THR A 138 -50.93 -38.32 -73.76
C THR A 138 -51.97 -37.32 -74.26
N GLU A 139 -51.65 -36.02 -74.23
CA GLU A 139 -52.54 -34.97 -74.76
C GLU A 139 -52.71 -35.08 -76.29
N ASN A 140 -51.62 -35.34 -77.03
CA ASN A 140 -51.68 -35.59 -78.48
C ASN A 140 -52.50 -36.84 -78.81
N GLN A 141 -52.32 -37.92 -78.07
CA GLN A 141 -53.10 -39.16 -78.24
C GLN A 141 -54.59 -38.90 -78.03
N TRP A 142 -54.94 -38.13 -76.99
CA TRP A 142 -56.31 -37.72 -76.73
C TRP A 142 -56.88 -36.86 -77.87
N GLN A 143 -56.14 -35.87 -78.36
CA GLN A 143 -56.58 -35.02 -79.48
C GLN A 143 -56.80 -35.84 -80.76
N ILE A 144 -55.85 -36.70 -81.14
CA ILE A 144 -55.98 -37.56 -82.32
C ILE A 144 -57.18 -38.51 -82.18
N SER A 145 -57.41 -39.07 -80.98
CA SER A 145 -58.57 -39.95 -80.73
C SER A 145 -59.91 -39.22 -80.93
N GLN A 146 -60.00 -37.95 -80.52
CA GLN A 146 -61.17 -37.11 -80.73
C GLN A 146 -61.37 -36.79 -82.22
N GLU A 147 -60.29 -36.50 -82.96
CA GLU A 147 -60.36 -36.30 -84.42
C GLU A 147 -60.85 -37.54 -85.16
N ILE A 148 -60.39 -38.74 -84.75
CA ILE A 148 -60.85 -40.02 -85.28
C ILE A 148 -62.36 -40.18 -85.03
N GLU A 149 -62.81 -40.00 -83.79
CA GLU A 149 -64.23 -40.15 -83.42
C GLU A 149 -65.15 -39.18 -84.20
N GLN A 150 -64.71 -37.93 -84.39
CA GLN A 150 -65.43 -36.94 -85.20
C GLN A 150 -65.49 -37.32 -86.69
N THR A 151 -64.37 -37.82 -87.22
CA THR A 151 -64.28 -38.26 -88.63
C THR A 151 -65.14 -39.51 -88.86
N GLU A 152 -65.10 -40.50 -87.96
CA GLU A 152 -65.95 -41.69 -88.01
C GLU A 152 -67.44 -41.35 -87.95
N THR A 153 -67.81 -40.40 -87.08
CA THR A 153 -69.19 -39.90 -87.00
C THR A 153 -69.62 -39.26 -88.32
N SER A 154 -68.74 -38.47 -88.94
CA SER A 154 -68.98 -37.84 -90.24
C SER A 154 -69.13 -38.89 -91.36
N VAL A 155 -68.29 -39.94 -91.37
CA VAL A 155 -68.41 -41.07 -92.30
C VAL A 155 -69.75 -41.78 -92.14
N ARG A 156 -70.18 -42.02 -90.90
CA ARG A 156 -71.46 -42.69 -90.60
C ARG A 156 -72.65 -41.89 -91.11
N LEU A 157 -72.65 -40.58 -90.89
CA LEU A 157 -73.70 -39.67 -91.36
C LEU A 157 -73.82 -39.67 -92.88
N VAL A 158 -72.69 -39.57 -93.61
CA VAL A 158 -72.71 -39.59 -95.07
C VAL A 158 -73.16 -40.95 -95.61
N LYS A 159 -72.70 -42.07 -95.03
CA LYS A 159 -73.13 -43.43 -95.44
C LYS A 159 -74.63 -43.68 -95.29
N GLN A 160 -75.28 -43.10 -94.28
CA GLN A 160 -76.72 -43.27 -94.05
C GLN A 160 -77.60 -42.55 -95.10
N GLY A 161 -77.05 -41.56 -95.82
CA GLY A 161 -77.78 -40.75 -96.79
C GLY A 161 -77.67 -41.20 -98.26
N ILE A 162 -76.94 -42.28 -98.57
CA ILE A 162 -76.66 -42.71 -99.96
C ILE A 162 -77.64 -43.80 -100.39
N THR A 163 -78.35 -43.59 -101.51
CA THR A 163 -79.25 -44.58 -102.13
C THR A 163 -79.00 -44.66 -103.64
N LEU A 164 -78.03 -45.46 -104.08
CA LEU A 164 -77.55 -45.44 -105.46
C LEU A 164 -78.58 -45.92 -106.51
N PRO A 165 -79.05 -45.05 -107.43
CA PRO A 165 -79.56 -45.48 -108.74
C PRO A 165 -78.38 -46.00 -109.58
N SER A 166 -78.64 -46.90 -110.52
CA SER A 166 -77.59 -47.37 -111.43
C SER A 166 -77.46 -46.48 -112.66
N GLU A 167 -76.25 -46.40 -113.23
CA GLU A 167 -76.05 -45.75 -114.53
C GLU A 167 -76.87 -46.41 -115.64
N GLN A 168 -77.14 -47.71 -115.51
CA GLN A 168 -78.04 -48.46 -116.38
C GLN A 168 -79.48 -47.94 -116.31
N GLN A 169 -80.01 -47.67 -115.11
CA GLN A 169 -81.34 -47.05 -114.94
C GLN A 169 -81.43 -45.67 -115.60
N LEU A 170 -80.37 -44.85 -115.53
CA LEU A 170 -80.33 -43.57 -116.24
C LEU A 170 -80.30 -43.76 -117.76
N GLN A 171 -79.52 -44.73 -118.26
CA GLN A 171 -79.43 -45.05 -119.69
C GLN A 171 -80.76 -45.58 -120.24
N GLU A 172 -81.43 -46.47 -119.51
CA GLU A 172 -82.76 -46.99 -119.83
C GLU A 172 -83.79 -45.85 -119.88
N THR A 173 -83.84 -45.00 -118.85
CA THR A 173 -84.75 -43.85 -118.79
C THR A 173 -84.49 -42.85 -119.94
N ARG A 174 -83.22 -42.62 -120.29
CA ARG A 174 -82.84 -41.78 -121.44
C ARG A 174 -83.23 -42.41 -122.77
N ALA A 175 -83.06 -43.72 -122.93
CA ALA A 175 -83.46 -44.44 -124.14
C ALA A 175 -84.98 -44.38 -124.34
N GLU A 176 -85.77 -44.57 -123.29
CA GLU A 176 -87.22 -44.43 -123.35
C GLU A 176 -87.66 -42.98 -123.66
N ARG A 177 -86.97 -41.98 -123.08
CA ARG A 177 -87.19 -40.57 -123.40
C ARG A 177 -86.90 -40.27 -124.88
N ASP A 178 -85.77 -40.75 -125.38
CA ASP A 178 -85.35 -40.53 -126.77
C ASP A 178 -86.30 -41.24 -127.75
N GLN A 179 -86.82 -42.41 -127.36
CA GLN A 179 -87.88 -43.12 -128.09
C GLN A 179 -89.20 -42.31 -128.10
N ALA A 180 -89.63 -41.78 -126.95
CA ALA A 180 -90.80 -40.89 -126.86
C ALA A 180 -90.65 -39.65 -127.75
N TRP A 181 -89.48 -39.02 -127.74
CA TRP A 181 -89.17 -37.86 -128.59
C TRP A 181 -89.19 -38.23 -130.09
N SER A 182 -88.63 -39.38 -130.46
CA SER A 182 -88.66 -39.87 -131.84
C SER A 182 -90.09 -40.08 -132.33
N LEU A 183 -90.98 -40.64 -131.49
CA LEU A 183 -92.39 -40.82 -131.82
C LEU A 183 -93.13 -39.47 -131.95
N ILE A 184 -92.86 -38.50 -131.07
CA ILE A 184 -93.41 -37.13 -131.19
C ILE A 184 -92.97 -36.49 -132.50
N ARG A 185 -91.68 -36.64 -132.85
CA ARG A 185 -91.10 -36.10 -134.08
C ARG A 185 -91.74 -36.74 -135.33
N GLN A 186 -91.91 -38.06 -135.34
CA GLN A 186 -92.55 -38.80 -136.44
C GLN A 186 -94.04 -38.46 -136.58
N SER A 187 -94.74 -38.23 -135.46
CA SER A 187 -96.14 -37.79 -135.47
C SER A 187 -96.30 -36.37 -136.00
N TRP A 188 -95.45 -35.43 -135.54
CA TRP A 188 -95.61 -34.00 -135.84
C TRP A 188 -94.99 -33.57 -137.18
N LEU A 189 -93.81 -34.09 -137.57
CA LEU A 189 -93.13 -33.72 -138.82
C LEU A 189 -93.48 -34.65 -140.00
N ASP A 190 -93.61 -35.96 -139.76
CA ASP A 190 -93.83 -36.95 -140.84
C ASP A 190 -95.32 -37.35 -140.98
N GLY A 191 -96.20 -36.86 -140.09
CA GLY A 191 -97.65 -37.12 -140.12
C GLY A 191 -98.04 -38.59 -139.89
N ARG A 192 -97.15 -39.40 -139.29
CA ARG A 192 -97.39 -40.83 -139.06
C ARG A 192 -98.29 -41.06 -137.84
N ASP A 193 -99.18 -42.04 -137.93
CA ASP A 193 -99.95 -42.52 -136.78
C ASP A 193 -99.05 -43.40 -135.89
N VAL A 194 -98.75 -42.88 -134.69
CA VAL A 194 -97.86 -43.52 -133.71
C VAL A 194 -98.63 -44.03 -132.49
N SER A 195 -99.97 -44.12 -132.57
CA SER A 195 -100.83 -44.44 -131.41
C SER A 195 -100.52 -45.80 -130.77
N GLU A 196 -100.18 -46.82 -131.56
CA GLU A 196 -99.82 -48.16 -131.05
C GLU A 196 -98.46 -48.16 -130.33
N GLN A 197 -97.47 -47.47 -130.88
CA GLN A 197 -96.12 -47.37 -130.31
C GLN A 197 -96.09 -46.47 -129.08
N ALA A 198 -96.92 -45.42 -129.06
CA ALA A 198 -97.12 -44.56 -127.90
C ALA A 198 -97.74 -45.33 -126.73
N GLY A 199 -98.75 -46.18 -127.00
CA GLY A 199 -99.40 -47.02 -125.99
C GLY A 199 -98.49 -48.13 -125.42
N GLN A 200 -97.53 -48.63 -126.19
CA GLN A 200 -96.49 -49.55 -125.69
C GLN A 200 -95.48 -48.84 -124.78
N LEU A 201 -95.24 -47.54 -125.00
CA LEU A 201 -94.26 -46.77 -124.25
C LEU A 201 -94.82 -46.30 -122.90
N ASP A 202 -95.99 -45.67 -122.87
CA ASP A 202 -96.70 -45.34 -121.62
C ASP A 202 -98.21 -45.49 -121.88
N PRO A 203 -98.85 -46.58 -121.41
CA PRO A 203 -100.27 -46.82 -121.67
C PRO A 203 -101.20 -45.87 -120.89
N ALA A 204 -100.68 -45.10 -119.92
CA ALA A 204 -101.48 -44.28 -119.02
C ALA A 204 -101.53 -42.80 -119.40
N ARG A 205 -100.57 -42.29 -120.19
CA ARG A 205 -100.45 -40.86 -120.49
C ARG A 205 -100.39 -40.56 -121.99
N PRO A 206 -100.90 -39.39 -122.43
CA PRO A 206 -100.64 -38.89 -123.77
C PRO A 206 -99.14 -38.74 -124.02
N LEU A 207 -98.71 -39.01 -125.26
CA LEU A 207 -97.30 -39.06 -125.65
C LEU A 207 -96.46 -37.82 -125.24
N PRO A 208 -96.95 -36.55 -125.34
CA PRO A 208 -96.21 -35.38 -124.85
C PRO A 208 -95.98 -35.39 -123.33
N GLN A 209 -96.98 -35.77 -122.54
CA GLN A 209 -96.88 -35.85 -121.08
C GLN A 209 -95.98 -37.02 -120.65
N ALA A 210 -96.02 -38.14 -121.37
CA ALA A 210 -95.12 -39.28 -121.14
C ALA A 210 -93.65 -38.90 -121.41
N PHE A 211 -93.38 -38.08 -122.42
CA PHE A 211 -92.06 -37.53 -122.68
C PHE A 211 -91.59 -36.58 -121.56
N GLU A 212 -92.43 -35.63 -121.13
CA GLU A 212 -92.11 -34.69 -120.04
C GLU A 212 -91.80 -35.40 -118.72
N GLU A 213 -92.58 -36.44 -118.36
CA GLU A 213 -92.33 -37.22 -117.15
C GLU A 213 -91.02 -38.03 -117.24
N ARG A 214 -90.72 -38.63 -118.40
CA ARG A 214 -89.45 -39.34 -118.61
C ARG A 214 -88.24 -38.41 -118.60
N LEU A 215 -88.38 -37.20 -119.14
CA LEU A 215 -87.36 -36.17 -119.05
C LEU A 215 -87.13 -35.77 -117.58
N SER A 216 -88.20 -35.49 -116.83
CA SER A 216 -88.11 -35.13 -115.41
C SER A 216 -87.52 -36.26 -114.56
N LEU A 217 -87.82 -37.52 -114.92
CA LEU A 217 -87.25 -38.71 -114.27
C LEU A 217 -85.76 -38.86 -114.60
N ALA A 218 -85.36 -38.70 -115.86
CA ALA A 218 -83.96 -38.74 -116.27
C ALA A 218 -83.13 -37.63 -115.60
N ASP A 219 -83.68 -36.42 -115.48
CA ASP A 219 -83.04 -35.30 -114.78
C ASP A 219 -82.92 -35.58 -113.28
N ARG A 220 -83.98 -36.09 -112.63
CA ARG A 220 -83.93 -36.51 -111.22
C ARG A 220 -82.88 -37.59 -110.96
N ILE A 221 -82.80 -38.62 -111.81
CA ILE A 221 -81.80 -39.68 -111.70
C ILE A 221 -80.39 -39.13 -111.96
N ALA A 222 -80.22 -38.25 -112.94
CA ALA A 222 -78.92 -37.63 -113.24
C ALA A 222 -78.43 -36.70 -112.10
N ASP A 223 -79.31 -35.89 -111.54
CA ASP A 223 -79.01 -35.03 -110.38
C ASP A 223 -78.69 -35.86 -109.14
N GLN A 224 -79.44 -36.95 -108.91
CA GLN A 224 -79.19 -37.88 -107.82
C GLN A 224 -77.82 -38.56 -107.96
N LEU A 225 -77.50 -39.10 -109.14
CA LEU A 225 -76.17 -39.67 -109.45
C LEU A 225 -75.05 -38.65 -109.24
N ARG A 226 -75.25 -37.38 -109.63
CA ARG A 226 -74.24 -36.32 -109.42
C ARG A 226 -74.04 -35.99 -107.94
N ARG A 227 -75.13 -35.89 -107.17
CA ARG A 227 -75.06 -35.65 -105.71
C ARG A 227 -74.37 -36.81 -105.00
N GLU A 228 -74.74 -38.04 -105.35
CA GLU A 228 -74.16 -39.24 -104.77
C GLU A 228 -72.70 -39.45 -105.17
N ALA A 229 -72.30 -39.11 -106.41
CA ALA A 229 -70.89 -39.08 -106.79
C ALA A 229 -70.08 -38.07 -105.94
N GLY A 230 -70.69 -36.92 -105.60
CA GLY A 230 -70.14 -35.96 -104.66
C GLY A 230 -69.99 -36.52 -103.24
N GLU A 231 -71.02 -37.20 -102.72
CA GLU A 231 -70.98 -37.85 -101.40
C GLU A 231 -70.01 -39.04 -101.36
N VAL A 232 -69.85 -39.81 -102.44
CA VAL A 232 -68.83 -40.87 -102.56
C VAL A 232 -67.42 -40.28 -102.54
N THR A 233 -67.18 -39.19 -103.27
CA THR A 233 -65.89 -38.47 -103.22
C THR A 233 -65.62 -37.95 -101.81
N ARG A 234 -66.64 -37.44 -101.12
CA ARG A 234 -66.54 -37.00 -99.72
C ARG A 234 -66.25 -38.17 -98.78
N LEU A 235 -66.84 -39.34 -98.99
CA LEU A 235 -66.52 -40.55 -98.23
C LEU A 235 -65.07 -40.99 -98.44
N GLU A 236 -64.56 -40.96 -99.67
CA GLU A 236 -63.16 -41.28 -99.95
C GLU A 236 -62.19 -40.31 -99.26
N GLN A 237 -62.53 -39.02 -99.23
CA GLN A 237 -61.76 -38.00 -98.50
C GLN A 237 -61.78 -38.24 -96.99
N LEU A 238 -62.95 -38.54 -96.42
CA LEU A 238 -63.10 -38.82 -94.99
C LEU A 238 -62.40 -40.13 -94.59
N ASP A 239 -62.48 -41.18 -95.42
CA ASP A 239 -61.77 -42.44 -95.22
C ASP A 239 -60.24 -42.26 -95.32
N GLY A 240 -59.79 -41.42 -96.27
CA GLY A 240 -58.40 -40.99 -96.36
C GLY A 240 -57.93 -40.24 -95.11
N SER A 241 -58.73 -39.29 -94.61
CA SER A 241 -58.45 -38.56 -93.37
C SER A 241 -58.40 -39.49 -92.16
N LEU A 242 -59.36 -40.42 -92.05
CA LEU A 242 -59.41 -41.41 -90.98
C LEU A 242 -58.14 -42.26 -90.98
N LYS A 243 -57.71 -42.78 -92.13
CA LYS A 243 -56.47 -43.55 -92.27
C LYS A 243 -55.23 -42.75 -91.85
N VAL A 244 -55.18 -41.46 -92.14
CA VAL A 244 -54.07 -40.59 -91.70
C VAL A 244 -54.09 -40.40 -90.18
N SER A 245 -55.24 -40.09 -89.59
CA SER A 245 -55.34 -39.94 -88.13
C SER A 245 -55.08 -41.25 -87.39
N GLN A 246 -55.50 -42.40 -87.93
CA GLN A 246 -55.18 -43.72 -87.38
C GLN A 246 -53.66 -43.97 -87.36
N ARG A 247 -52.96 -43.67 -88.47
CA ARG A 247 -51.50 -43.79 -88.53
C ARG A 247 -50.80 -42.89 -87.52
N LYS A 248 -51.27 -41.64 -87.36
CA LYS A 248 -50.74 -40.74 -86.32
C LYS A 248 -50.97 -41.28 -84.91
N LEU A 249 -52.10 -41.96 -84.66
CA LEU A 249 -52.38 -42.60 -83.38
C LEU A 249 -51.41 -43.76 -83.12
N ASP A 250 -51.17 -44.60 -84.12
CA ASP A 250 -50.22 -45.72 -84.04
C ASP A 250 -48.78 -45.21 -83.81
N GLU A 251 -48.36 -44.16 -84.52
CA GLU A 251 -47.06 -43.49 -84.34
C GLU A 251 -46.94 -42.92 -82.91
N CYS A 252 -47.97 -42.24 -82.41
CA CYS A 252 -48.00 -41.71 -81.05
C CYS A 252 -47.91 -42.84 -80.00
N ALA A 253 -48.58 -43.97 -80.22
CA ALA A 253 -48.51 -45.13 -79.33
C ALA A 253 -47.07 -45.71 -79.26
N ILE A 254 -46.38 -45.80 -80.40
CA ILE A 254 -44.96 -46.21 -80.43
C ILE A 254 -44.08 -45.23 -79.63
N GLU A 255 -44.34 -43.92 -79.74
CA GLU A 255 -43.60 -42.92 -78.97
C GLU A 255 -43.87 -42.98 -77.46
N VAL A 256 -45.11 -43.30 -77.05
CA VAL A 256 -45.47 -43.53 -75.65
C VAL A 256 -44.74 -44.73 -75.10
N ASP A 257 -44.76 -45.87 -75.80
CA ASP A 257 -44.05 -47.09 -75.39
C ASP A 257 -42.54 -46.85 -75.29
N ALA A 258 -41.95 -46.13 -76.26
CA ALA A 258 -40.53 -45.77 -76.22
C ALA A 258 -40.20 -44.86 -75.02
N CYS A 259 -41.08 -43.90 -74.70
CA CYS A 259 -40.92 -43.03 -73.53
C CYS A 259 -41.01 -43.82 -72.22
N GLU A 260 -41.90 -44.81 -72.13
CA GLU A 260 -42.02 -45.67 -70.96
C GLU A 260 -40.80 -46.58 -70.79
N GLN A 261 -40.27 -47.15 -71.88
CA GLN A 261 -39.03 -47.93 -71.83
C GLN A 261 -37.84 -47.09 -71.37
N GLN A 262 -37.71 -45.86 -71.85
CA GLN A 262 -36.69 -44.92 -71.38
C GLN A 262 -36.85 -44.60 -69.88
N ARG A 263 -38.08 -44.41 -69.41
CA ARG A 263 -38.37 -44.20 -67.98
C ARG A 263 -37.94 -45.39 -67.12
N LEU A 264 -38.24 -46.61 -67.56
CA LEU A 264 -37.86 -47.84 -66.86
C LEU A 264 -36.33 -48.01 -66.82
N GLN A 265 -35.64 -47.76 -67.93
CA GLN A 265 -34.17 -47.78 -67.99
C GLN A 265 -33.57 -46.76 -67.01
N LEU A 266 -34.03 -45.51 -67.06
CA LEU A 266 -33.56 -44.46 -66.16
C LEU A 266 -33.82 -44.80 -64.68
N GLN A 267 -34.95 -45.44 -64.38
CA GLN A 267 -35.27 -45.93 -63.04
C GLN A 267 -34.30 -47.03 -62.57
N THR A 268 -33.93 -47.97 -63.45
CA THR A 268 -32.93 -49.00 -63.11
C THR A 268 -31.53 -48.42 -62.92
N GLU A 269 -31.11 -47.46 -63.75
CA GLU A 269 -29.84 -46.76 -63.59
C GLU A 269 -29.80 -45.96 -62.28
N TRP A 270 -30.92 -45.30 -61.96
CA TRP A 270 -31.08 -44.57 -60.70
C TRP A 270 -30.92 -45.50 -59.50
N GLN A 271 -31.63 -46.63 -59.47
CA GLN A 271 -31.51 -47.61 -58.38
C GLN A 271 -30.09 -48.18 -58.26
N ALA A 272 -29.42 -48.45 -59.39
CA ALA A 272 -28.06 -48.98 -59.40
C ALA A 272 -27.03 -48.03 -58.74
N LEU A 273 -27.22 -46.70 -58.87
CA LEU A 273 -26.32 -45.72 -58.25
C LEU A 273 -26.36 -45.76 -56.71
N TRP A 274 -27.52 -46.09 -56.13
CA TRP A 274 -27.72 -46.13 -54.68
C TRP A 274 -27.47 -47.50 -54.06
N ALA A 275 -27.27 -48.54 -54.88
CA ALA A 275 -27.02 -49.91 -54.41
C ALA A 275 -25.77 -50.02 -53.50
N ILE A 276 -24.73 -49.21 -53.75
CA ILE A 276 -23.52 -49.16 -52.92
C ILE A 276 -23.83 -48.65 -51.50
N SER A 277 -24.78 -47.72 -51.38
CA SER A 277 -25.21 -47.14 -50.11
C SER A 277 -26.16 -48.06 -49.34
N GLY A 278 -26.69 -49.12 -49.97
CA GLY A 278 -27.75 -49.97 -49.41
C GLY A 278 -29.09 -49.24 -49.22
N ILE A 279 -29.30 -48.12 -49.92
CA ILE A 279 -30.48 -47.27 -49.81
C ILE A 279 -31.38 -47.53 -51.02
N GLU A 280 -32.67 -47.73 -50.78
CA GLU A 280 -33.68 -47.68 -51.84
C GLU A 280 -34.03 -46.20 -52.12
N PRO A 281 -33.71 -45.67 -53.30
CA PRO A 281 -33.79 -44.24 -53.53
C PRO A 281 -35.23 -43.79 -53.83
N LEU A 282 -35.61 -42.67 -53.22
CA LEU A 282 -36.81 -41.91 -53.56
C LEU A 282 -36.65 -41.19 -54.93
N PRO A 283 -37.68 -40.49 -55.43
CA PRO A 283 -37.53 -39.66 -56.62
C PRO A 283 -36.36 -38.67 -56.48
N PRO A 284 -35.64 -38.33 -57.57
CA PRO A 284 -34.44 -37.49 -57.49
C PRO A 284 -34.63 -36.15 -56.75
N ALA A 285 -35.80 -35.53 -56.88
CA ALA A 285 -36.13 -34.29 -56.18
C ALA A 285 -36.13 -34.48 -54.65
N GLU A 286 -36.72 -35.55 -54.14
CA GLU A 286 -36.72 -35.89 -52.71
C GLU A 286 -35.33 -36.30 -52.23
N MET A 287 -34.60 -37.07 -53.05
CA MET A 287 -33.22 -37.44 -52.73
C MET A 287 -32.27 -36.24 -52.68
N SER A 288 -32.56 -35.16 -53.41
CA SER A 288 -31.79 -33.91 -53.32
C SER A 288 -31.90 -33.26 -51.93
N VAL A 289 -33.12 -33.20 -51.39
CA VAL A 289 -33.41 -32.69 -50.04
C VAL A 289 -32.83 -33.62 -48.98
N TRP A 290 -32.98 -34.93 -49.17
CA TRP A 290 -32.39 -35.93 -48.30
C TRP A 290 -30.86 -35.79 -48.23
N LEU A 291 -30.19 -35.47 -49.35
CA LEU A 291 -28.73 -35.26 -49.37
C LEU A 291 -28.33 -33.96 -48.64
N GLU A 292 -29.15 -32.91 -48.70
CA GLU A 292 -28.96 -31.73 -47.85
C GLU A 292 -29.04 -32.06 -46.35
N ASP A 293 -29.99 -32.90 -45.95
CA ASP A 293 -30.13 -33.33 -44.57
C ASP A 293 -28.99 -34.26 -44.14
N LEU A 294 -28.53 -35.15 -45.03
CA LEU A 294 -27.32 -35.96 -44.80
C LEU A 294 -26.07 -35.08 -44.62
N GLU A 295 -25.91 -34.02 -45.41
CA GLU A 295 -24.81 -33.08 -45.24
C GLU A 295 -24.85 -32.34 -43.91
N LYS A 296 -26.04 -31.99 -43.41
CA LYS A 296 -26.20 -31.42 -42.06
C LYS A 296 -25.73 -32.41 -41.00
N VAL A 297 -26.09 -33.69 -41.14
CA VAL A 297 -25.62 -34.75 -40.24
C VAL A 297 -24.11 -34.92 -40.31
N ARG A 298 -23.51 -34.91 -41.52
CA ARG A 298 -22.05 -34.97 -41.68
C ARG A 298 -21.33 -33.82 -40.97
N ARG A 299 -21.80 -32.59 -41.15
CA ARG A 299 -21.23 -31.42 -40.45
C ARG A 299 -21.34 -31.56 -38.93
N LEU A 300 -22.47 -32.06 -38.43
CA LEU A 300 -22.64 -32.32 -36.99
C LEU A 300 -21.70 -33.44 -36.50
N ALA A 301 -21.47 -34.47 -37.30
CA ALA A 301 -20.54 -35.55 -36.97
C ALA A 301 -19.07 -35.07 -36.98
N GLU A 302 -18.67 -34.23 -37.95
CA GLU A 302 -17.35 -33.57 -38.00
C GLU A 302 -17.15 -32.65 -36.78
N ASP A 303 -18.16 -31.85 -36.42
CA ASP A 303 -18.13 -31.02 -35.21
C ASP A 303 -17.95 -31.88 -33.94
N VAL A 304 -18.61 -33.03 -33.88
CA VAL A 304 -18.48 -33.99 -32.76
C VAL A 304 -17.07 -34.55 -32.70
N GLU A 305 -16.48 -35.01 -33.81
CA GLU A 305 -15.10 -35.51 -33.84
C GLU A 305 -14.08 -34.42 -33.47
N SER A 306 -14.28 -33.20 -33.98
CA SER A 306 -13.45 -32.03 -33.65
C SER A 306 -13.50 -31.73 -32.16
N LEU A 307 -14.70 -31.63 -31.56
CA LEU A 307 -14.86 -31.40 -30.13
C LEU A 307 -14.31 -32.55 -29.27
N GLN A 308 -14.46 -33.81 -29.71
CA GLN A 308 -13.85 -34.96 -29.04
C GLN A 308 -12.33 -34.87 -29.03
N SER A 309 -11.71 -34.51 -30.16
CA SER A 309 -10.25 -34.37 -30.26
C SER A 309 -9.72 -33.21 -29.39
N GLN A 310 -10.44 -32.08 -29.37
CA GLN A 310 -10.11 -30.93 -28.53
C GLN A 310 -10.23 -31.27 -27.05
N LEU A 311 -11.31 -31.94 -26.64
CA LEU A 311 -11.50 -32.39 -25.26
C LEU A 311 -10.39 -33.35 -24.84
N ALA A 312 -10.06 -34.36 -25.67
CA ALA A 312 -9.01 -35.32 -25.37
C ALA A 312 -7.63 -34.67 -25.21
N LEU A 313 -7.32 -33.65 -26.02
CA LEU A 313 -6.08 -32.89 -25.90
C LEU A 313 -6.02 -32.11 -24.57
N GLN A 314 -7.11 -31.43 -24.21
CA GLN A 314 -7.20 -30.66 -22.97
C GLN A 314 -7.16 -31.56 -21.74
N GLU A 315 -7.86 -32.70 -21.77
CA GLU A 315 -7.83 -33.71 -20.70
C GLU A 315 -6.43 -34.29 -20.52
N ARG A 316 -5.70 -34.55 -21.62
CA ARG A 316 -4.31 -35.03 -21.56
C ARG A 316 -3.37 -33.98 -20.97
N GLN A 317 -3.50 -32.72 -21.38
CA GLN A 317 -2.70 -31.62 -20.83
C GLN A 317 -2.97 -31.44 -19.33
N ARG A 318 -4.24 -31.48 -18.94
CA ARG A 318 -4.70 -31.40 -17.55
C ARG A 318 -4.18 -32.55 -16.71
N ALA A 319 -4.29 -33.79 -17.19
CA ALA A 319 -3.78 -34.97 -16.50
C ALA A 319 -2.25 -34.90 -16.29
N GLY A 320 -1.49 -34.48 -17.30
CA GLY A 320 -0.03 -34.31 -17.18
C GLY A 320 0.37 -33.22 -16.17
N LEU A 321 -0.40 -32.12 -16.10
CA LEU A 321 -0.18 -31.07 -15.09
C LEU A 321 -0.51 -31.54 -13.68
N ILE A 322 -1.64 -32.24 -13.52
CA ILE A 322 -2.03 -32.86 -12.24
C ILE A 322 -0.91 -33.80 -11.77
N GLU A 323 -0.51 -34.77 -12.59
CA GLU A 323 0.58 -35.71 -12.28
C GLU A 323 1.87 -34.99 -11.88
N SER A 324 2.27 -33.98 -12.66
CA SER A 324 3.49 -33.22 -12.37
C SER A 324 3.46 -32.49 -11.03
N LEU A 325 2.30 -31.93 -10.64
CA LEU A 325 2.14 -31.21 -9.39
C LEU A 325 1.99 -32.19 -8.21
N THR A 326 1.29 -33.30 -8.41
CA THR A 326 1.17 -34.37 -7.40
C THR A 326 2.53 -34.93 -7.03
N ASP A 327 3.42 -35.17 -8.01
CA ASP A 327 4.80 -35.61 -7.76
C ASP A 327 5.63 -34.61 -6.94
N ALA A 328 5.28 -33.31 -6.98
CA ALA A 328 5.96 -32.28 -6.21
C ALA A 328 5.37 -32.09 -4.80
N LEU A 329 4.27 -32.76 -4.47
CA LEU A 329 3.54 -32.64 -3.21
C LEU A 329 3.66 -33.96 -2.40
N PRO A 330 4.54 -34.01 -1.38
CA PRO A 330 4.79 -35.24 -0.62
C PRO A 330 3.64 -35.65 0.33
N GLU A 331 2.73 -34.73 0.69
CA GLU A 331 1.56 -35.02 1.53
C GLU A 331 0.27 -34.83 0.73
N ARG A 332 -0.37 -35.95 0.40
CA ARG A 332 -1.70 -35.96 -0.22
C ARG A 332 -2.74 -35.49 0.80
N GLN A 333 -3.36 -34.35 0.54
CA GLN A 333 -4.51 -33.87 1.33
C GLN A 333 -5.81 -34.13 0.55
N GLY A 334 -6.27 -35.40 0.60
CA GLY A 334 -7.63 -35.82 0.27
C GLY A 334 -8.03 -35.95 -1.20
N ASP A 335 -9.24 -36.49 -1.44
CA ASP A 335 -9.86 -36.88 -2.72
C ASP A 335 -10.08 -35.77 -3.78
N SER A 336 -9.56 -34.55 -3.55
CA SER A 336 -9.60 -33.45 -4.53
C SER A 336 -8.63 -33.66 -5.71
N GLU A 337 -8.01 -34.84 -5.80
CA GLU A 337 -6.95 -35.24 -6.74
C GLU A 337 -7.37 -35.23 -8.22
N THR A 338 -8.66 -35.08 -8.51
CA THR A 338 -9.13 -35.13 -9.90
C THR A 338 -9.10 -33.79 -10.60
N LEU A 339 -9.12 -32.65 -9.89
CA LEU A 339 -9.19 -31.29 -10.43
C LEU A 339 -7.85 -30.56 -10.31
N LEU A 340 -7.51 -29.74 -11.31
CA LEU A 340 -6.24 -29.00 -11.34
C LEU A 340 -6.25 -27.79 -10.40
N GLU A 341 -7.34 -27.02 -10.34
CA GLU A 341 -7.40 -25.78 -9.55
C GLU A 341 -7.26 -26.01 -8.03
N PRO A 342 -7.95 -27.00 -7.39
CA PRO A 342 -7.75 -27.29 -5.98
C PRO A 342 -6.31 -27.73 -5.66
N LEU A 343 -5.69 -28.44 -6.59
CA LEU A 343 -4.33 -28.93 -6.44
C LEU A 343 -3.30 -27.80 -6.60
N LEU A 344 -3.55 -26.85 -7.51
CA LEU A 344 -2.81 -25.60 -7.63
C LEU A 344 -2.85 -24.78 -6.33
N LEU A 345 -4.03 -24.61 -5.72
CA LEU A 345 -4.18 -23.89 -4.45
C LEU A 345 -3.41 -24.56 -3.30
N SER A 346 -3.44 -25.90 -3.25
CA SER A 346 -2.64 -26.66 -2.28
C SER A 346 -1.13 -26.49 -2.49
N ALA A 347 -0.69 -26.57 -3.76
CA ALA A 347 0.71 -26.35 -4.15
C ALA A 347 1.19 -24.93 -3.79
N GLU A 348 0.38 -23.91 -4.05
CA GLU A 348 0.68 -22.52 -3.70
C GLU A 348 0.74 -22.30 -2.18
N SER A 349 -0.21 -22.86 -1.42
CA SER A 349 -0.17 -22.80 0.05
C SER A 349 1.06 -23.49 0.64
N ARG A 350 1.47 -24.63 0.05
CA ARG A 350 2.71 -25.31 0.45
C ARG A 350 3.95 -24.49 0.10
N LEU A 351 3.99 -23.89 -1.09
CA LEU A 351 5.09 -23.01 -1.50
C LEU A 351 5.23 -21.82 -0.54
N GLU A 352 4.13 -21.20 -0.15
CA GLU A 352 4.13 -20.07 0.80
C GLU A 352 4.63 -20.47 2.19
N LYS A 353 4.24 -21.66 2.68
CA LYS A 353 4.76 -22.24 3.93
C LYS A 353 6.27 -22.51 3.85
N LEU A 354 6.76 -23.04 2.73
CA LEU A 354 8.18 -23.32 2.53
C LEU A 354 8.99 -22.01 2.38
N ASP A 355 8.49 -21.03 1.62
CA ASP A 355 9.14 -19.74 1.45
C ASP A 355 9.20 -18.95 2.78
N SER A 356 8.14 -19.00 3.60
CA SER A 356 8.16 -18.39 4.95
C SER A 356 9.11 -19.12 5.91
N ALA A 357 9.17 -20.45 5.86
CA ALA A 357 10.17 -21.22 6.61
C ALA A 357 11.60 -20.88 6.17
N ALA A 358 11.87 -20.78 4.86
CA ALA A 358 13.17 -20.40 4.32
C ALA A 358 13.57 -18.98 4.75
N ARG A 359 12.64 -18.01 4.71
CA ARG A 359 12.88 -16.64 5.17
C ARG A 359 13.19 -16.59 6.66
N THR A 360 12.43 -17.33 7.48
CA THR A 360 12.68 -17.35 8.93
C THR A 360 14.05 -17.95 9.24
N LEU A 361 14.43 -19.08 8.61
CA LEU A 361 15.77 -19.64 8.70
C LEU A 361 16.87 -18.64 8.27
N ALA A 362 16.71 -17.96 7.13
CA ALA A 362 17.68 -16.98 6.66
C ALA A 362 17.83 -15.80 7.64
N THR A 363 16.73 -15.33 8.25
CA THR A 363 16.79 -14.29 9.29
C THR A 363 17.46 -14.79 10.57
N MET A 364 17.26 -16.05 10.96
CA MET A 364 17.93 -16.64 12.12
C MET A 364 19.43 -16.81 11.84
N GLN A 365 19.83 -17.23 10.65
CA GLN A 365 21.23 -17.33 10.22
C GLN A 365 21.92 -15.96 10.21
N SER A 366 21.30 -14.93 9.62
CA SER A 366 21.86 -13.57 9.65
C SER A 366 22.01 -13.01 11.07
N ARG A 367 21.09 -13.33 11.99
CA ARG A 367 21.23 -12.97 13.41
C ARG A 367 22.35 -13.75 14.09
N LEU A 368 22.55 -15.01 13.74
CA LEU A 368 23.67 -15.81 14.23
C LEU A 368 24.99 -15.18 13.81
N ASP A 369 25.12 -14.77 12.55
CA ASP A 369 26.30 -14.04 12.06
C ASP A 369 26.51 -12.73 12.85
N GLU A 370 25.46 -11.92 13.02
CA GLU A 370 25.53 -10.67 13.79
C GLU A 370 25.96 -10.88 15.25
N PHE A 371 25.38 -11.87 15.93
CA PHE A 371 25.77 -12.19 17.31
C PHE A 371 27.18 -12.78 17.39
N SER A 372 27.61 -13.53 16.38
CA SER A 372 28.99 -14.05 16.30
C SER A 372 30.01 -12.92 16.14
N ASP A 373 29.71 -11.91 15.32
CA ASP A 373 30.54 -10.71 15.17
C ASP A 373 30.58 -9.87 16.46
N ARG A 374 29.43 -9.73 17.13
CA ARG A 374 29.35 -9.05 18.44
C ARG A 374 30.14 -9.79 19.51
N LEU A 375 30.06 -11.13 19.53
CA LEU A 375 30.84 -11.97 20.44
C LEU A 375 32.33 -11.76 20.20
N HIS A 376 32.76 -11.77 18.94
CA HIS A 376 34.14 -11.51 18.58
C HIS A 376 34.62 -10.14 19.09
N LYS A 377 33.84 -9.07 18.84
CA LYS A 377 34.16 -7.71 19.32
C LYS A 377 34.30 -7.64 20.84
N VAL A 378 33.31 -8.12 21.59
CA VAL A 378 33.35 -8.10 23.07
C VAL A 378 34.49 -8.95 23.61
N THR A 379 34.84 -10.04 22.92
CA THR A 379 35.99 -10.88 23.30
C THR A 379 37.31 -10.14 23.10
N VAL A 380 37.45 -9.37 22.01
CA VAL A 380 38.63 -8.51 21.77
C VAL A 380 38.69 -7.40 22.82
N GLU A 381 37.60 -6.66 23.05
CA GLU A 381 37.52 -5.60 24.08
C GLU A 381 37.86 -6.12 25.48
N LEU A 382 37.36 -7.30 25.84
CA LEU A 382 37.71 -7.95 27.11
C LEU A 382 39.20 -8.28 27.18
N SER A 383 39.78 -8.80 26.09
CA SER A 383 41.22 -9.11 26.05
C SER A 383 42.10 -7.86 26.16
N GLU A 384 41.67 -6.74 25.58
CA GLU A 384 42.34 -5.44 25.69
C GLU A 384 42.24 -4.88 27.11
N ALA A 385 41.05 -4.97 27.73
CA ALA A 385 40.84 -4.55 29.11
C ALA A 385 41.66 -5.41 30.11
N GLU A 386 41.69 -6.74 29.92
CA GLU A 386 42.54 -7.65 30.72
C GLU A 386 44.04 -7.39 30.49
N ALA A 387 44.45 -6.98 29.29
CA ALA A 387 45.83 -6.57 29.03
C ALA A 387 46.16 -5.22 29.69
N ALA A 388 45.23 -4.25 29.67
CA ALA A 388 45.36 -2.97 30.36
C ALA A 388 45.41 -3.14 31.89
N GLU A 389 44.62 -4.06 32.47
CA GLU A 389 44.71 -4.42 33.89
C GLU A 389 46.08 -5.01 34.24
N LYS A 390 46.65 -5.87 33.38
CA LYS A 390 48.02 -6.38 33.57
C LYS A 390 49.08 -5.28 33.50
N GLN A 391 48.93 -4.31 32.60
CA GLN A 391 49.83 -3.16 32.51
C GLN A 391 49.69 -2.25 33.74
N TRP A 392 48.45 -1.97 34.15
CA TRP A 392 48.14 -1.24 35.37
C TRP A 392 48.76 -1.93 36.60
N SER A 393 48.66 -3.25 36.71
CA SER A 393 49.21 -4.02 37.83
C SER A 393 50.74 -3.84 37.95
N LYS A 394 51.45 -3.76 36.81
CA LYS A 394 52.88 -3.42 36.80
C LYS A 394 53.15 -2.00 37.25
N ALA A 395 52.41 -1.02 36.72
CA ALA A 395 52.56 0.39 37.11
C ALA A 395 52.22 0.62 38.59
N TRP A 396 51.25 -0.12 39.13
CA TRP A 396 50.92 -0.14 40.55
C TRP A 396 52.07 -0.67 41.40
N GLN A 397 52.66 -1.81 41.02
CA GLN A 397 53.82 -2.38 41.71
C GLN A 397 55.01 -1.40 41.73
N GLU A 398 55.28 -0.71 40.62
CA GLU A 398 56.33 0.30 40.53
C GLU A 398 56.04 1.55 41.39
N ALA A 399 54.79 2.01 41.45
CA ALA A 399 54.39 3.19 42.21
C ALA A 399 54.35 2.93 43.74
N VAL A 400 54.06 1.69 44.14
CA VAL A 400 54.03 1.27 45.55
C VAL A 400 55.42 0.89 46.06
N ALA A 401 56.32 0.42 45.19
CA ALA A 401 57.68 0.03 45.53
C ALA A 401 58.46 1.11 46.32
N GLY A 402 58.87 0.77 47.54
CA GLY A 402 59.71 1.64 48.38
C GLY A 402 58.94 2.73 49.13
N SER A 403 57.60 2.72 49.09
CA SER A 403 56.74 3.64 49.84
C SER A 403 56.34 3.12 51.24
N GLY A 404 56.75 1.89 51.60
CA GLY A 404 56.30 1.22 52.82
C GLY A 404 54.87 0.69 52.74
N LEU A 405 54.19 0.85 51.60
CA LEU A 405 52.89 0.28 51.30
C LEU A 405 52.98 -1.08 50.57
N ASP A 406 54.20 -1.62 50.44
CA ASP A 406 54.51 -2.89 49.74
C ASP A 406 53.76 -4.12 50.34
N GLU A 407 53.35 -4.04 51.61
CA GLU A 407 52.54 -5.08 52.26
C GLU A 407 51.07 -5.07 51.81
N TYR A 408 50.56 -3.96 51.27
CA TYR A 408 49.16 -3.80 50.90
C TYR A 408 48.93 -4.09 49.41
N HIS A 409 48.57 -5.33 49.11
CA HIS A 409 48.30 -5.78 47.74
C HIS A 409 46.94 -5.29 47.20
N ASP A 410 46.04 -4.84 48.08
CA ASP A 410 44.72 -4.29 47.74
C ASP A 410 44.77 -2.74 47.63
N PRO A 411 44.46 -2.17 46.45
CA PRO A 411 44.44 -0.73 46.22
C PRO A 411 43.52 0.04 47.19
N GLY A 412 42.44 -0.59 47.67
CA GLY A 412 41.53 0.01 48.65
C GLY A 412 42.17 0.23 50.03
N GLN A 413 42.97 -0.73 50.49
CA GLN A 413 43.67 -0.65 51.77
C GLN A 413 44.84 0.34 51.73
N ALA A 414 45.53 0.42 50.59
CA ALA A 414 46.61 1.39 50.36
C ALA A 414 46.10 2.84 50.46
N MET A 415 44.90 3.15 49.95
CA MET A 415 44.29 4.49 50.10
C MET A 415 43.99 4.85 51.56
N GLN A 416 43.48 3.90 52.35
CA GLN A 416 43.14 4.16 53.74
C GLN A 416 44.39 4.49 54.57
N GLN A 417 45.50 3.83 54.30
CA GLN A 417 46.78 4.09 54.95
C GLN A 417 47.41 5.40 54.49
N LEU A 418 47.36 5.73 53.20
CA LEU A 418 47.77 7.05 52.70
C LEU A 418 47.01 8.18 53.39
N ALA A 419 45.70 8.05 53.55
CA ALA A 419 44.89 9.04 54.27
C ALA A 419 45.31 9.19 55.75
N GLN A 420 45.70 8.10 56.42
CA GLN A 420 46.20 8.15 57.79
C GLN A 420 47.58 8.84 57.89
N ILE A 421 48.46 8.63 56.92
CA ILE A 421 49.78 9.27 56.87
C ILE A 421 49.62 10.78 56.63
N VAL A 422 48.73 11.19 55.72
CA VAL A 422 48.42 12.62 55.49
C VAL A 422 47.88 13.27 56.77
N GLN A 423 46.92 12.64 57.45
CA GLN A 423 46.42 13.13 58.75
C GLN A 423 47.50 13.23 59.83
N ALA A 424 48.49 12.32 59.82
CA ALA A 424 49.62 12.38 60.75
C ALA A 424 50.54 13.58 60.47
N PHE A 425 50.72 13.96 59.20
CA PHE A 425 51.47 15.16 58.82
C PHE A 425 50.74 16.45 59.20
N GLU A 426 49.43 16.54 58.97
CA GLU A 426 48.61 17.69 59.40
C GLU A 426 48.73 17.92 60.92
N ARG A 427 48.59 16.85 61.73
CA ARG A 427 48.75 16.94 63.20
C ARG A 427 50.16 17.36 63.64
N ARG A 428 51.19 17.06 62.86
CA ARG A 428 52.57 17.48 63.15
C ARG A 428 52.74 18.98 62.93
N ASP A 429 52.16 19.50 61.86
CA ASP A 429 52.24 20.92 61.54
C ASP A 429 51.44 21.76 62.56
N ASP A 430 50.29 21.27 63.03
CA ASP A 430 49.54 21.87 64.16
C ASP A 430 50.39 21.98 65.45
N LEU A 431 51.19 20.96 65.76
CA LEU A 431 52.08 20.96 66.92
C LEU A 431 53.22 21.99 66.79
N LEU A 432 53.70 22.23 65.57
CA LEU A 432 54.73 23.24 65.33
C LEU A 432 54.16 24.65 65.56
N ASP A 433 52.93 24.93 65.10
CA ASP A 433 52.25 26.20 65.34
C ASP A 433 51.99 26.48 66.82
N LEU A 434 51.57 25.45 67.57
CA LEU A 434 51.41 25.54 69.02
C LEU A 434 52.73 25.87 69.73
N ARG A 435 53.84 25.30 69.29
CA ARG A 435 55.18 25.56 69.86
C ARG A 435 55.64 27.01 69.63
N THR A 436 55.30 27.59 68.49
CA THR A 436 55.58 29.00 68.18
C THR A 436 54.83 29.95 69.13
N ARG A 437 53.59 29.62 69.52
CA ARG A 437 52.81 30.41 70.48
C ARG A 437 53.38 30.43 71.90
N VAL A 438 53.98 29.33 72.35
CA VAL A 438 54.60 29.26 73.70
C VAL A 438 55.77 30.23 73.81
N VAL A 439 56.61 30.32 72.77
CA VAL A 439 57.78 31.22 72.75
C VAL A 439 57.37 32.70 72.84
N VAL A 440 56.26 33.09 72.22
CA VAL A 440 55.74 34.48 72.28
C VAL A 440 55.25 34.82 73.70
N LEU A 441 54.53 33.91 74.35
CA LEU A 441 54.05 34.11 75.73
C LEU A 441 55.18 34.23 76.76
N GLU A 442 56.28 33.49 76.57
CA GLU A 442 57.46 33.60 77.42
C GLU A 442 58.16 34.97 77.30
N GLN A 443 58.18 35.56 76.10
CA GLN A 443 58.72 36.90 75.86
C GLN A 443 57.88 38.00 76.55
N ASP A 444 56.55 37.89 76.51
CA ASP A 444 55.65 38.84 77.16
C ASP A 444 55.79 38.83 78.70
N LEU A 445 55.95 37.64 79.30
CA LEU A 445 56.20 37.48 80.74
C LEU A 445 57.53 38.10 81.17
N ALA A 446 58.58 37.97 80.36
CA ALA A 446 59.88 38.59 80.63
C ALA A 446 59.82 40.12 80.55
N ALA A 447 59.09 40.69 79.58
CA ALA A 447 58.88 42.13 79.45
C ALA A 447 58.12 42.72 80.65
N PHE A 448 57.09 42.01 81.15
CA PHE A 448 56.35 42.41 82.36
C PHE A 448 57.24 42.44 83.61
N GLY A 449 58.10 41.43 83.80
CA GLY A 449 59.05 41.37 84.91
C GLY A 449 60.05 42.54 84.92
N GLN A 450 60.53 42.97 83.75
CA GLN A 450 61.43 44.13 83.65
C GLN A 450 60.76 45.45 84.02
N LEU A 451 59.48 45.65 83.67
CA LEU A 451 58.73 46.85 84.03
C LEU A 451 58.45 46.94 85.54
N HIS A 452 58.10 45.82 86.17
CA HIS A 452 57.96 45.76 87.63
C HIS A 452 59.29 46.04 88.35
N GLY A 453 60.41 45.48 87.86
CA GLY A 453 61.74 45.74 88.42
C GLY A 453 62.12 47.22 88.42
N LYS A 454 61.86 47.95 87.33
CA LYS A 454 62.11 49.40 87.22
C LYS A 454 61.28 50.23 88.22
N LEU A 455 60.05 49.82 88.52
CA LEU A 455 59.21 50.49 89.52
C LEU A 455 59.66 50.18 90.96
N ALA A 456 60.17 48.96 91.21
CA ALA A 456 60.72 48.57 92.51
C ALA A 456 62.01 49.32 92.90
N GLU A 457 62.80 49.78 91.93
CA GLU A 457 64.02 50.57 92.18
C GLU A 457 63.74 52.02 92.64
N THR A 458 62.54 52.55 92.38
CA THR A 458 62.21 53.97 92.57
C THR A 458 61.23 54.23 93.71
N LEU A 459 60.58 53.18 94.22
CA LEU A 459 59.60 53.23 95.31
C LEU A 459 60.11 52.43 96.52
N PRO A 460 59.66 52.75 97.75
CA PRO A 460 60.11 52.01 98.93
C PRO A 460 59.77 50.51 98.80
N PRO A 461 60.69 49.62 99.22
CA PRO A 461 60.46 48.18 99.14
C PRO A 461 59.26 47.78 100.00
N GLY A 462 58.35 46.99 99.42
CA GLY A 462 57.27 46.34 100.15
C GLY A 462 57.84 45.35 101.19
N GLU A 463 57.06 45.04 102.22
CA GLU A 463 57.47 44.14 103.31
C GLU A 463 58.01 42.81 102.77
N ALA A 464 59.03 42.24 103.44
CA ALA A 464 59.68 41.01 102.99
C ALA A 464 58.67 39.85 102.87
N GLY A 465 58.50 39.32 101.65
CA GLY A 465 57.62 38.18 101.35
C GLY A 465 56.40 38.47 100.46
N GLN A 466 56.21 39.71 99.98
CA GLN A 466 55.10 40.07 99.08
C GLN A 466 55.33 39.62 97.62
N SER A 467 54.28 39.14 96.95
CA SER A 467 54.27 38.87 95.50
C SER A 467 54.22 40.15 94.65
N THR A 468 54.58 40.05 93.37
CA THR A 468 54.57 41.13 92.36
C THR A 468 53.23 41.91 92.33
N GLU A 469 52.11 41.21 92.47
CA GLU A 469 50.77 41.83 92.52
C GLU A 469 50.50 42.57 93.83
N GLN A 470 50.95 42.01 94.97
CA GLN A 470 50.76 42.62 96.30
C GLN A 470 51.60 43.90 96.47
N GLN A 471 52.79 43.96 95.87
CA GLN A 471 53.63 45.16 95.87
C GLN A 471 53.01 46.32 95.07
N LEU A 472 52.44 46.03 93.90
CA LEU A 472 51.72 47.02 93.09
C LEU A 472 50.50 47.59 93.82
N GLU A 473 49.73 46.74 94.52
CA GLU A 473 48.56 47.19 95.28
C GLU A 473 48.95 48.07 96.49
N ALA A 474 50.06 47.75 97.16
CA ALA A 474 50.59 48.56 98.25
C ALA A 474 51.07 49.94 97.79
N TRP A 475 51.79 50.02 96.66
CA TRP A 475 52.19 51.31 96.07
C TRP A 475 50.98 52.13 95.63
N HIS A 476 49.93 51.50 95.08
CA HIS A 476 48.70 52.19 94.70
C HIS A 476 47.98 52.78 95.92
N LYS A 477 47.89 52.04 97.03
CA LYS A 477 47.32 52.54 98.30
C LYS A 477 48.15 53.67 98.92
N ALA A 478 49.48 53.58 98.88
CA ALA A 478 50.37 54.63 99.39
C ALA A 478 50.28 55.93 98.57
N LEU A 479 50.15 55.83 97.24
CA LEU A 479 49.94 56.97 96.35
C LEU A 479 48.63 57.70 96.67
N ALA A 480 47.53 56.96 96.85
CA ALA A 480 46.24 57.53 97.22
C ALA A 480 46.28 58.27 98.57
N LEU A 481 47.00 57.72 99.57
CA LEU A 481 47.14 58.34 100.90
C LEU A 481 47.98 59.64 100.86
N GLN A 482 49.05 59.67 100.05
CA GLN A 482 49.88 60.86 99.83
C GLN A 482 49.08 61.99 99.15
N GLN A 483 48.28 61.68 98.13
CA GLN A 483 47.43 62.65 97.44
C GLN A 483 46.41 63.31 98.40
N ALA A 484 45.79 62.54 99.29
CA ALA A 484 44.87 63.07 100.30
C ALA A 484 45.56 64.02 101.31
N ARG A 485 46.79 63.70 101.74
CA ARG A 485 47.57 64.56 102.68
C ARG A 485 47.99 65.88 102.05
N LEU A 486 48.34 65.90 100.76
CA LEU A 486 48.72 67.12 100.05
C LEU A 486 47.56 68.11 99.97
N LEU A 487 46.34 67.64 99.67
CA LEU A 487 45.14 68.47 99.62
C LEU A 487 44.80 69.11 100.98
N GLN A 488 44.89 68.36 102.09
CA GLN A 488 44.68 68.92 103.44
C GLN A 488 45.72 69.99 103.80
N ARG A 489 46.98 69.80 103.39
CA ARG A 489 48.06 70.75 103.69
C ARG A 489 47.88 72.08 102.96
N GLU A 490 47.34 72.07 101.74
CA GLU A 490 47.00 73.29 101.00
C GLU A 490 45.84 74.06 101.64
N GLN A 491 44.82 73.37 102.18
CA GLN A 491 43.72 74.02 102.91
C GLN A 491 44.21 74.74 104.16
N PHE A 492 44.96 74.06 105.04
CA PHE A 492 45.49 74.70 106.25
C PHE A 492 46.41 75.89 105.96
N ARG A 493 47.14 75.86 104.83
CA ARG A 493 48.00 76.98 104.42
C ARG A 493 47.19 78.22 104.03
N LYS A 494 46.05 78.05 103.34
CA LYS A 494 45.15 79.16 102.99
C LYS A 494 44.53 79.82 104.22
N ASP A 495 44.12 79.02 105.21
CA ASP A 495 43.52 79.55 106.45
C ASP A 495 44.53 80.36 107.27
N LEU A 496 45.78 79.89 107.36
CA LEU A 496 46.87 80.58 108.06
C LEU A 496 47.17 81.97 107.46
N ASP A 497 47.18 82.07 106.13
CA ASP A 497 47.43 83.32 105.40
C ASP A 497 46.31 84.35 105.65
N GLY A 498 45.05 83.87 105.72
CA GLY A 498 43.89 84.69 106.05
C GLY A 498 43.92 85.27 107.46
N TYR A 499 44.33 84.49 108.47
CA TYR A 499 44.49 84.99 109.83
C TYR A 499 45.65 85.97 109.98
N GLN A 500 46.77 85.75 109.26
CA GLN A 500 47.92 86.66 109.27
C GLN A 500 47.58 88.04 108.69
N THR A 501 46.78 88.10 107.61
CA THR A 501 46.36 89.38 107.02
C THR A 501 45.48 90.17 107.98
N GLN A 502 44.53 89.53 108.68
CA GLN A 502 43.71 90.20 109.70
C GLN A 502 44.54 90.73 110.88
N LEU A 503 45.53 89.96 111.32
CA LEU A 503 46.40 90.34 112.45
C LEU A 503 47.28 91.55 112.07
N SER A 504 47.77 91.59 110.83
CA SER A 504 48.57 92.71 110.30
C SER A 504 47.78 94.03 110.19
N SER A 505 46.50 93.98 109.81
CA SER A 505 45.68 95.19 109.67
C SER A 505 45.31 95.79 111.03
N LEU A 506 44.98 94.95 112.01
CA LEU A 506 44.73 95.37 113.40
C LEU A 506 46.00 95.92 114.06
N GLN A 507 47.16 95.30 113.83
CA GLN A 507 48.45 95.83 114.30
C GLN A 507 48.81 97.17 113.64
N GLY A 508 48.50 97.33 112.35
CA GLY A 508 48.67 98.60 111.64
C GLY A 508 47.81 99.73 112.25
N ALA A 509 46.53 99.45 112.54
CA ALA A 509 45.64 100.40 113.19
C ALA A 509 46.09 100.77 114.60
N PHE A 510 46.57 99.80 115.39
CA PHE A 510 47.07 100.04 116.75
C PHE A 510 48.33 100.92 116.74
N LYS A 511 49.32 100.59 115.89
CA LYS A 511 50.56 101.38 115.79
C LYS A 511 50.31 102.82 115.34
N LEU A 512 49.35 103.04 114.44
CA LEU A 512 49.01 104.40 114.00
C LEU A 512 48.45 105.23 115.16
N ALA A 513 47.51 104.67 115.93
CA ALA A 513 46.92 105.33 117.10
C ALA A 513 47.94 105.54 118.25
N GLU A 514 48.87 104.61 118.43
CA GLU A 514 49.93 104.74 119.44
C GLU A 514 50.98 105.79 119.03
N SER A 515 51.31 105.89 117.74
CA SER A 515 52.26 106.89 117.24
C SER A 515 51.72 108.32 117.33
N THR A 516 50.42 108.53 117.09
CA THR A 516 49.79 109.85 117.23
C THR A 516 49.70 110.26 118.71
N LEU A 517 49.40 109.31 119.60
CA LEU A 517 49.43 109.56 121.05
C LEU A 517 50.85 109.88 121.54
N GLN A 518 51.86 109.12 121.09
CA GLN A 518 53.26 109.39 121.45
C GLN A 518 53.78 110.71 120.91
N ALA A 519 53.38 111.12 119.70
CA ALA A 519 53.74 112.42 119.14
C ALA A 519 53.21 113.57 120.01
N LEU A 520 51.94 113.49 120.41
CA LEU A 520 51.32 114.47 121.31
C LEU A 520 52.01 114.48 122.70
N LEU A 521 52.26 113.30 123.28
CA LEU A 521 52.96 113.15 124.57
C LEU A 521 54.40 113.72 124.54
N LYS A 522 55.13 113.52 123.44
CA LYS A 522 56.48 114.09 123.26
C LYS A 522 56.45 115.61 123.15
N GLU A 523 55.50 116.15 122.41
CA GLU A 523 55.37 117.59 122.21
C GLU A 523 55.00 118.31 123.52
N ALA A 524 54.12 117.71 124.33
CA ALA A 524 53.78 118.19 125.66
C ALA A 524 54.81 117.86 126.75
N ARG A 525 55.86 117.08 126.44
CA ARG A 525 56.87 116.58 127.38
C ARG A 525 56.28 115.95 128.64
N THR A 526 55.22 115.15 128.47
CA THR A 526 54.66 114.34 129.55
C THR A 526 54.48 112.90 129.14
N ASN A 527 54.58 112.03 130.13
CA ASN A 527 54.35 110.59 129.98
C ASN A 527 52.91 110.20 130.35
N ASP A 528 52.08 111.16 130.79
CA ASP A 528 50.68 110.95 131.13
C ASP A 528 49.76 111.60 130.08
N PRO A 529 48.97 110.79 129.34
CA PRO A 529 48.01 111.28 128.35
C PRO A 529 46.95 112.22 128.89
N GLN A 530 46.59 112.10 130.17
CA GLN A 530 45.55 112.94 130.76
C GLN A 530 46.04 114.35 131.13
N ALA A 531 47.36 114.55 131.17
CA ALA A 531 47.98 115.84 131.49
C ALA A 531 48.12 116.78 130.28
N LEU A 532 47.99 116.25 129.05
CA LEU A 532 48.15 116.99 127.78
C LEU A 532 47.27 118.24 127.71
N ASP A 533 46.00 118.11 128.11
CA ASP A 533 44.98 119.16 128.05
C ASP A 533 45.29 120.34 129.00
N GLY A 534 45.97 120.07 130.13
CA GLY A 534 46.40 121.09 131.09
C GLY A 534 47.68 121.84 130.69
N ILE A 535 48.53 121.22 129.87
CA ILE A 535 49.79 121.79 129.40
C ILE A 535 49.55 122.76 128.25
N GLU A 536 48.61 122.44 127.38
CA GLU A 536 48.21 123.30 126.27
C GLU A 536 47.79 124.69 126.75
N LYS A 537 47.04 124.76 127.86
CA LYS A 537 46.61 126.02 128.49
C LYS A 537 47.77 126.82 129.11
N ARG A 538 48.76 126.15 129.72
CA ARG A 538 49.95 126.83 130.31
C ARG A 538 50.95 127.31 129.25
N ALA A 539 51.10 126.57 128.14
CA ALA A 539 51.95 126.99 127.03
C ALA A 539 51.44 128.29 126.37
N ALA A 540 50.12 128.42 126.26
CA ALA A 540 49.47 129.65 125.77
C ALA A 540 49.76 130.88 126.67
N GLU A 541 49.81 130.73 127.99
CA GLU A 541 50.12 131.82 128.94
C GLU A 541 51.62 132.20 128.97
N LEU A 542 52.54 131.25 128.75
CA LEU A 542 53.99 131.46 128.80
C LEU A 542 54.54 132.16 127.53
N ALA A 543 53.94 131.91 126.36
CA ALA A 543 54.34 132.58 125.12
C ALA A 543 54.06 134.09 125.15
N GLY A 544 52.89 134.51 125.68
CA GLY A 544 52.54 135.93 125.83
C GLY A 544 53.43 136.70 126.81
N LEU A 545 54.10 136.00 127.74
CA LEU A 545 55.06 136.59 128.68
C LEU A 545 56.48 136.70 128.10
N ARG A 546 56.90 135.81 127.20
CA ARG A 546 58.24 135.88 126.54
C ARG A 546 58.34 137.01 125.52
N GLU A 547 57.26 137.29 124.81
CA GLU A 547 57.15 138.44 123.90
C GLU A 547 57.38 139.79 124.62
N ARG A 548 57.22 139.82 125.95
CA ARG A 548 57.49 140.99 126.80
C ARG A 548 58.93 141.08 127.33
N LEU A 549 59.70 139.98 127.38
CA LEU A 549 61.02 139.95 128.02
C LEU A 549 62.14 140.40 127.08
N VAL A 550 62.15 139.92 125.83
CA VAL A 550 63.19 140.30 124.85
C VAL A 550 63.12 141.78 124.52
N ARG A 551 61.91 142.34 124.51
CA ARG A 551 61.67 143.77 124.36
C ARG A 551 62.46 144.61 125.38
N CYS A 552 62.73 144.08 126.57
CA CYS A 552 63.54 144.73 127.61
C CYS A 552 65.04 144.41 127.53
N GLU A 553 65.46 143.31 126.91
CA GLU A 553 66.90 143.00 126.72
C GLU A 553 67.52 143.80 125.57
N THR A 554 66.73 144.15 124.55
CA THR A 554 67.09 145.16 123.54
C THR A 554 67.48 146.52 124.14
N ASP A 555 67.19 146.78 125.42
CA ASP A 555 67.37 148.09 126.03
C ASP A 555 68.60 148.21 126.97
N ILE A 556 69.13 147.12 127.54
CA ILE A 556 70.19 147.23 128.59
C ILE A 556 71.61 147.05 128.05
N LEU A 557 71.83 146.17 127.08
CA LEU A 557 73.19 145.83 126.61
C LEU A 557 73.78 146.87 125.66
N ASN A 558 72.97 147.81 125.20
CA ASN A 558 73.41 149.00 124.49
C ASN A 558 74.32 149.93 125.35
N GLU A 559 74.65 149.64 126.63
CA GLU A 559 75.25 150.66 127.54
C GLU A 559 76.46 150.30 128.47
N GLY A 560 77.12 149.12 128.47
CA GLY A 560 78.26 148.85 129.40
C GLY A 560 79.43 148.04 128.84
N GLY A 561 80.51 148.70 128.40
CA GLY A 561 81.65 148.08 127.71
C GLY A 561 82.84 147.70 128.60
N GLY A 562 83.47 146.57 128.33
CA GLY A 562 84.68 146.14 129.01
C GLY A 562 84.45 145.61 130.42
N GLU A 563 84.27 144.29 130.47
CA GLU A 563 84.69 143.36 131.53
C GLU A 563 83.89 143.38 132.84
N ASP A 564 83.24 142.30 133.27
CA ASP A 564 82.57 141.19 132.58
C ASP A 564 81.44 140.79 133.56
N LEU A 565 80.22 140.54 133.08
CA LEU A 565 79.11 140.01 133.91
C LEU A 565 78.93 138.51 133.63
N ALA A 566 80.08 137.87 133.38
CA ALA A 566 80.35 136.53 132.88
C ALA A 566 79.39 136.02 131.78
#